data_AF-A0A0N0RFN8-F1
#
_entry.id   AF-A0A0N0RFN8-F1
#
_cell.length_a   1.000
_cell.length_b   1.000
_cell.length_c   1.000
_cell.angle_alpha   90.00
_cell.angle_beta   90.00
_cell.angle_gamma   90.00
#
_symmetry.space_group_name_H-M   'P 1'
#
loop_
_entity.id
_entity.type
_entity.pdbx_description
1 polymer ?
#
loop_
_entity_poly.entity_id
_entity_poly.type
_entity_poly.pdbx_seq_one_letter_code
_entity_poly.pdbx_strand_id
1 'polypeptide(L)'
;MSEYEGDSVRVAPEVITTIATRAAQGVPGVARLRSPRAARVFASRQHDVYITIDEDDSVNVELNIVAAPNVNLRTLGENVQKAIQRAIEDIVGMRVGSIDVFIEDIAYDTDNQEEDA
;
A
#
# COMPACT_ATOMS: atom_id res chain seq x y z
N MET A 1 33.79 -16.03 24.78
CA MET A 1 34.09 -16.26 23.36
C MET A 1 33.25 -17.46 22.93
N SER A 2 32.07 -17.30 22.34
CA SER A 2 31.62 -16.29 21.38
C SER A 2 30.16 -15.93 21.61
N GLU A 3 29.88 -14.66 21.91
CA GLU A 3 28.58 -14.04 21.64
C GLU A 3 28.58 -13.70 20.14
N TYR A 4 27.65 -14.29 19.39
CA TYR A 4 27.20 -13.76 18.10
C TYR A 4 25.70 -13.50 18.27
N GLU A 5 25.36 -12.42 18.96
CA GLU A 5 24.04 -11.81 18.82
C GLU A 5 24.10 -10.98 17.54
N GLY A 6 23.69 -11.62 16.44
CA GLY A 6 23.50 -10.92 15.17
C GLY A 6 22.36 -9.93 15.37
N ASP A 7 22.72 -8.65 15.43
CA ASP A 7 21.82 -7.51 15.33
C ASP A 7 20.97 -7.66 14.05
N SER A 8 19.81 -8.31 14.18
CA SER A 8 18.85 -8.35 13.09
C SER A 8 18.26 -6.96 13.02
N VAL A 9 18.59 -6.23 11.97
CA VAL A 9 17.95 -4.95 11.65
C VAL A 9 16.48 -5.25 11.38
N ARG A 10 15.66 -5.25 12.44
CA ARG A 10 14.22 -5.40 12.34
C ARG A 10 13.68 -4.09 11.81
N VAL A 11 13.46 -4.03 10.51
CA VAL A 11 12.77 -2.89 9.91
C VAL A 11 11.39 -2.80 10.54
N ALA A 12 11.12 -1.68 11.21
CA ALA A 12 9.83 -1.46 11.84
C ALA A 12 8.74 -1.54 10.75
N PRO A 13 7.64 -2.29 10.98
CA PRO A 13 6.56 -2.42 10.00
C PRO A 13 6.05 -1.07 9.46
N GLU A 14 6.08 -0.02 10.29
CA GLU A 14 5.72 1.36 9.92
C GLU A 14 6.57 1.94 8.77
N VAL A 15 7.84 1.56 8.68
CA VAL A 15 8.74 2.00 7.60
C VAL A 15 8.33 1.34 6.29
N ILE A 16 8.02 0.04 6.32
CA ILE A 16 7.54 -0.70 5.14
C ILE A 16 6.20 -0.12 4.69
N THR A 17 5.29 0.21 5.62
CA THR A 17 4.02 0.89 5.32
C THR A 17 4.27 2.19 4.58
N THR A 18 5.18 3.02 5.11
CA THR A 18 5.51 4.31 4.51
C THR A 18 6.09 4.14 3.10
N ILE A 19 6.99 3.18 2.90
CA ILE A 19 7.59 2.89 1.59
C ILE A 19 6.52 2.45 0.61
N ALA A 20 5.66 1.50 0.98
CA ALA A 20 4.59 1.00 0.12
C ALA A 20 3.59 2.11 -0.24
N THR A 21 3.18 2.93 0.73
CA THR A 21 2.32 4.10 0.52
C THR A 21 2.95 5.08 -0.47
N ARG A 22 4.23 5.44 -0.29
CA ARG A 22 4.94 6.37 -1.16
C ARG A 22 5.11 5.82 -2.58
N ALA A 23 5.47 4.54 -2.69
CA ALA A 23 5.61 3.87 -3.97
C ALA A 23 4.28 3.85 -4.74
N ALA A 24 3.17 3.52 -4.06
CA ALA A 24 1.84 3.53 -4.67
C ALA A 24 1.41 4.93 -5.13
N GLN A 25 1.61 5.96 -4.30
CA GLN A 25 1.28 7.35 -4.66
C GLN A 25 2.11 7.91 -5.82
N GLY A 26 3.31 7.36 -6.04
CA GLY A 26 4.17 7.74 -7.17
C GLY A 26 3.71 7.20 -8.53
N VAL A 27 2.75 6.28 -8.55
CA VAL A 27 2.28 5.64 -9.79
C VAL A 27 1.26 6.54 -10.49
N PRO A 28 1.49 6.93 -11.77
CA PRO A 28 0.53 7.70 -12.53
C PRO A 28 -0.82 6.97 -12.63
N GLY A 29 -1.90 7.66 -12.26
CA GLY A 29 -3.25 7.10 -12.24
C GLY A 29 -3.75 6.69 -10.86
N VAL A 30 -2.92 6.75 -9.81
CA VAL A 30 -3.38 6.71 -8.42
C VAL A 30 -3.78 8.11 -7.99
N ALA A 31 -5.07 8.32 -7.68
CA ALA A 31 -5.56 9.60 -7.21
C ALA A 31 -5.33 9.79 -5.71
N ARG A 32 -5.60 8.75 -4.92
CA ARG A 32 -5.31 8.69 -3.48
C ARG A 32 -5.34 7.26 -2.95
N LEU A 33 -4.74 7.04 -1.79
CA LEU A 33 -4.94 5.84 -0.98
C LEU A 33 -6.12 6.08 -0.04
N ARG A 34 -6.89 5.04 0.29
CA ARG A 34 -8.06 5.19 1.15
C ARG A 34 -8.40 3.90 1.89
N SER A 35 -8.46 3.97 3.21
CA SER A 35 -8.95 2.87 4.05
C SER A 35 -10.40 2.51 3.69
N PRO A 36 -10.73 1.20 3.64
CA PRO A 36 -12.07 0.73 3.30
C PRO A 36 -13.14 1.45 4.14
N ARG A 37 -14.29 1.80 3.53
CA ARG A 37 -15.40 2.43 4.28
C ARG A 37 -15.85 1.58 5.48
N ALA A 38 -15.86 0.26 5.34
CA ALA A 38 -16.20 -0.69 6.41
C ALA A 38 -15.12 -0.72 7.52
N ALA A 39 -13.85 -0.56 7.17
CA ALA A 39 -12.73 -0.51 8.10
C ALA A 39 -12.76 0.75 8.99
N ARG A 40 -13.39 1.84 8.56
CA ARG A 40 -13.60 3.03 9.41
C ARG A 40 -14.66 2.86 10.49
N VAL A 41 -15.61 1.94 10.30
CA VAL A 41 -16.67 1.65 11.29
C VAL A 41 -16.15 0.74 12.41
N PHE A 42 -15.20 -0.14 12.08
CA PHE A 42 -14.49 -0.96 13.06
C PHE A 42 -13.13 -0.32 13.38
N ALA A 43 -13.01 0.32 14.55
CA ALA A 43 -11.86 1.13 14.98
C ALA A 43 -10.46 0.46 14.92
N SER A 44 -10.38 -0.81 14.53
CA SER A 44 -9.19 -1.66 14.43
C SER A 44 -8.41 -1.52 13.11
N ARG A 45 -8.97 -0.86 12.07
CA ARG A 45 -8.42 -0.86 10.70
C ARG A 45 -8.26 0.55 10.11
N GLN A 46 -7.53 1.40 10.83
CA GLN A 46 -7.36 2.82 10.48
C GLN A 46 -6.30 3.10 9.41
N HIS A 47 -5.53 2.10 8.95
CA HIS A 47 -4.47 2.28 7.96
C HIS A 47 -4.97 1.99 6.55
N ASP A 48 -4.47 2.74 5.57
CA ASP A 48 -4.80 2.58 4.15
C ASP A 48 -4.05 1.40 3.50
N VAL A 49 -2.97 0.95 4.16
CA VAL A 49 -2.08 -0.13 3.76
C VAL A 49 -1.90 -1.07 4.96
N TYR A 50 -2.03 -2.37 4.70
CA TYR A 50 -1.82 -3.45 5.67
C TYR A 50 -0.59 -4.25 5.27
N ILE A 51 0.24 -4.57 6.25
CA ILE A 51 1.43 -5.36 6.04
C ILE A 51 1.42 -6.52 7.01
N THR A 52 1.64 -7.71 6.46
CA THR A 52 1.84 -8.94 7.20
C THR A 52 3.19 -9.50 6.80
N ILE A 53 3.97 -9.97 7.78
CA ILE A 53 5.24 -10.65 7.54
C ILE A 53 5.03 -12.11 7.91
N ASP A 54 5.27 -13.02 6.96
CA ASP A 54 5.13 -14.45 7.16
C ASP A 54 6.36 -15.06 7.86
N GLU A 55 6.26 -16.33 8.25
CA GLU A 55 7.32 -17.07 8.94
C GLU A 55 8.61 -17.22 8.11
N ASP A 56 8.53 -17.09 6.79
CA ASP A 56 9.65 -17.13 5.83
C ASP A 56 10.24 -15.75 5.49
N ASP A 57 9.95 -14.73 6.30
CA ASP A 57 10.36 -13.32 6.11
C ASP A 57 9.85 -12.70 4.79
N SER A 58 8.78 -13.25 4.23
CA SER A 58 8.09 -12.64 3.09
C SER A 58 7.07 -11.60 3.54
N VAL A 59 7.04 -10.48 2.82
CA VAL A 59 6.16 -9.34 3.11
C VAL A 59 4.93 -9.41 2.22
N ASN A 60 3.74 -9.47 2.82
CA ASN A 60 2.47 -9.36 2.13
C ASN A 60 1.91 -7.96 2.32
N VAL A 61 1.48 -7.33 1.23
CA VAL A 61 0.98 -5.95 1.23
C VAL A 61 -0.44 -5.94 0.69
N GLU A 62 -1.37 -5.42 1.49
CA GLU A 62 -2.73 -5.14 1.05
C GLU A 62 -2.93 -3.62 1.06
N LEU A 63 -3.42 -3.05 -0.04
CA LEU A 63 -3.67 -1.62 -0.14
C LEU A 63 -4.95 -1.30 -0.90
N ASN A 64 -5.57 -0.21 -0.46
CA ASN A 64 -6.82 0.27 -1.01
C ASN A 64 -6.59 1.62 -1.69
N ILE A 65 -6.91 1.69 -2.97
CA ILE A 65 -6.61 2.84 -3.83
C ILE A 65 -7.86 3.38 -4.51
N VAL A 66 -7.83 4.68 -4.79
CA VAL A 66 -8.77 5.36 -5.67
C VAL A 66 -8.03 5.68 -6.97
N ALA A 67 -8.59 5.25 -8.09
CA ALA A 67 -7.99 5.46 -9.40
C ALA A 67 -8.40 6.82 -9.98
N ALA A 68 -7.54 7.39 -10.83
CA ALA A 68 -7.88 8.52 -11.68
C ALA A 68 -8.85 8.10 -12.79
N PRO A 69 -9.62 9.03 -13.38
CA PRO A 69 -10.53 8.69 -14.46
C PRO A 69 -9.73 8.39 -15.75
N ASN A 70 -10.33 7.62 -16.66
CA ASN A 70 -9.75 7.27 -17.97
C ASN A 70 -8.43 6.48 -17.93
N VAL A 71 -8.13 5.80 -16.82
CA VAL A 71 -6.96 4.90 -16.72
C VAL A 71 -7.38 3.43 -16.86
N ASN A 72 -6.51 2.62 -17.45
CA ASN A 72 -6.73 1.17 -17.48
C ASN A 72 -6.46 0.59 -16.09
N LEU A 73 -7.50 0.15 -15.40
CA LEU A 73 -7.42 -0.35 -14.02
C LEU A 73 -6.52 -1.59 -13.87
N ARG A 74 -6.47 -2.47 -14.89
CA ARG A 74 -5.58 -3.63 -14.88
C ARG A 74 -4.12 -3.19 -14.94
N THR A 75 -3.80 -2.33 -15.90
CA THR A 75 -2.43 -1.81 -16.05
C THR A 75 -2.02 -0.97 -14.84
N LEU A 76 -2.95 -0.20 -14.28
CA LEU A 76 -2.72 0.54 -13.03
C LEU A 76 -2.37 -0.39 -11.88
N GLY A 77 -3.16 -1.45 -11.66
CA GLY A 77 -2.87 -2.45 -10.62
C GLY A 77 -1.50 -3.09 -10.80
N GLU A 78 -1.17 -3.55 -12.00
CA GLU A 78 0.14 -4.13 -12.31
C GLU A 78 1.29 -3.15 -12.08
N ASN A 79 1.10 -1.87 -12.39
CA ASN A 79 2.11 -0.83 -12.17
C ASN A 79 2.30 -0.54 -10.68
N VAL A 80 1.22 -0.48 -9.90
CA VAL A 80 1.25 -0.33 -8.45
C VAL A 80 1.96 -1.51 -7.79
N GLN A 81 1.63 -2.73 -8.18
CA GLN A 81 2.30 -3.94 -7.69
C GLN A 81 3.81 -3.88 -7.97
N LYS A 82 4.22 -3.59 -9.21
CA LYS A 82 5.65 -3.49 -9.57
C LYS A 82 6.37 -2.39 -8.82
N ALA A 83 5.73 -1.24 -8.59
CA ALA A 83 6.34 -0.12 -7.88
C ALA A 83 6.58 -0.47 -6.41
N ILE A 84 5.60 -1.07 -5.74
CA ILE A 84 5.71 -1.50 -4.34
C ILE A 84 6.74 -2.62 -4.21
N GLN A 85 6.69 -3.61 -5.10
CA GLN A 85 7.65 -4.73 -5.08
C GLN A 85 9.09 -4.21 -5.12
N ARG A 86 9.41 -3.37 -6.11
CA ARG A 86 10.74 -2.77 -6.24
C ARG A 86 11.12 -1.96 -5.01
N ALA A 87 10.22 -1.13 -4.51
CA ALA A 87 10.52 -0.29 -3.37
C ALA A 87 10.84 -1.10 -2.11
N ILE A 88 10.14 -2.21 -1.87
CA ILE A 88 10.40 -3.09 -0.72
C ILE A 88 11.68 -3.90 -0.93
N GLU A 89 11.86 -4.52 -2.10
CA GLU A 89 13.05 -5.32 -2.40
C GLU A 89 14.33 -4.45 -2.42
N ASP A 90 14.28 -3.26 -3.00
CA ASP A 90 15.45 -2.38 -3.15
C ASP A 90 15.83 -1.66 -1.86
N ILE A 91 14.86 -1.26 -1.03
CA ILE A 91 15.11 -0.45 0.18
C ILE A 91 15.25 -1.33 1.42
N VAL A 92 14.39 -2.34 1.55
CA VAL A 92 14.29 -3.18 2.76
C VAL A 92 15.11 -4.46 2.58
N GLY A 93 15.30 -4.93 1.34
CA GLY A 93 16.00 -6.19 1.06
C GLY A 93 15.17 -7.43 1.40
N MET A 94 13.85 -7.27 1.62
CA MET A 94 12.94 -8.37 1.93
C MET A 94 12.22 -8.85 0.67
N ARG A 95 11.89 -10.14 0.62
CA ARG A 95 11.09 -10.71 -0.48
C ARG A 95 9.62 -10.34 -0.28
N VAL A 96 8.94 -10.03 -1.38
CA VAL A 96 7.50 -9.78 -1.36
C VAL A 96 6.76 -11.07 -1.71
N GLY A 97 5.80 -11.45 -0.86
CA GLY A 97 4.94 -12.62 -1.04
C GLY A 97 3.77 -12.30 -1.97
N SER A 98 2.81 -11.53 -1.47
CA SER A 98 1.67 -10.99 -2.24
C SER A 98 1.57 -9.47 -2.19
N ILE A 99 1.01 -8.90 -3.25
CA ILE A 99 0.57 -7.51 -3.27
C ILE A 99 -0.86 -7.46 -3.79
N ASP A 100 -1.78 -7.20 -2.87
CA ASP A 100 -3.22 -7.18 -3.11
C ASP A 100 -3.68 -5.73 -3.24
N VAL A 101 -4.00 -5.32 -4.47
CA VAL A 101 -4.44 -3.96 -4.80
C VAL A 101 -5.95 -3.92 -4.98
N PHE A 102 -6.64 -3.28 -4.04
CA PHE A 102 -8.08 -3.06 -4.08
C PHE A 102 -8.38 -1.67 -4.65
N ILE A 103 -9.13 -1.62 -5.74
CA ILE A 103 -9.57 -0.36 -6.35
C ILE A 103 -11.00 -0.09 -5.86
N GLU A 104 -11.12 0.86 -4.94
CA GLU A 104 -12.36 1.14 -4.22
C GLU A 104 -13.25 2.17 -4.92
N ASP A 105 -12.65 3.09 -5.69
CA ASP A 105 -13.37 4.20 -6.32
C ASP A 105 -12.59 4.78 -7.51
N ILE A 106 -13.26 5.61 -8.31
CA ILE A 106 -12.66 6.43 -9.37
C ILE A 106 -12.93 7.90 -9.06
N ALA A 107 -11.87 8.70 -8.95
CA ALA A 107 -11.97 10.12 -8.65
C ALA A 107 -12.43 10.92 -9.89
N TYR A 108 -13.74 11.05 -10.10
CA TYR A 108 -14.28 12.00 -11.06
C TYR A 108 -14.26 13.42 -10.46
N ASP A 109 -13.85 14.41 -11.25
CA ASP A 109 -13.72 15.82 -10.84
C ASP A 109 -15.04 16.50 -10.39
N THR A 110 -16.19 15.80 -10.43
CA THR A 110 -17.51 16.38 -10.19
C THR A 110 -17.97 16.35 -8.72
N ASP A 111 -17.11 16.01 -7.76
CA ASP A 111 -17.48 15.96 -6.34
C ASP A 111 -17.38 17.36 -5.67
N ASN A 112 -17.93 18.39 -6.31
CA ASN A 112 -17.94 19.75 -5.79
C ASN A 112 -19.15 20.58 -6.26
N GLN A 113 -20.39 20.07 -6.13
CA GLN A 113 -21.61 20.88 -6.05
C GLN A 113 -22.69 20.10 -5.29
N GLU A 114 -22.86 20.35 -3.99
CA GLU A 114 -24.12 20.18 -3.23
C GLU A 114 -23.86 20.48 -1.73
N GLU A 115 -23.54 21.74 -1.41
CA GLU A 115 -23.70 22.31 -0.05
C GLU A 115 -24.04 23.79 -0.22
N ASP A 116 -25.25 24.06 -0.69
CA ASP A 116 -25.97 25.33 -0.53
C ASP A 116 -27.44 25.08 -0.88
N ALA A 117 -28.22 24.63 0.12
CA ALA A 117 -29.68 24.58 0.08
C ALA A 117 -30.24 25.10 1.41
#